data_AF-A0A951NZ47-F1
#
_entry.id   AF-A0A951NZ47-F1
#
_cell.length_a   1.000
_cell.length_b   1.000
_cell.length_c   1.000
_cell.angle_alpha   90.00
_cell.angle_beta   90.00
_cell.angle_gamma   90.00
#
_symmetry.space_group_name_H-M   'P 1'
#
loop_
_entity.id
_entity.type
_entity.pdbx_description
1 polymer ?
#
loop_
_entity_poly.entity_id
_entity_poly.type
_entity_poly.pdbx_seq_one_letter_code
_entity_poly.pdbx_strand_id
1 'polypeptide(L)'
;MHVFQQLIGRSLAIGVLGLIALPASAQLTDTQVDRVVEALRQASKPEKPNTGLYSDWQVKPENITRWSKECGGREISPTEFQANAGTARSIVTCVVRDVLKQEAKAIGNNETIAVQRVAAWWMTGDSAKYNAREIAPYVQKALKAYQTASGEKPTAKQTFYERYMNAGYDAVQRKDQKAARLYFQRALDERPQDQFALQAIRNLDTPKRDSSRSTPITEKPTQPNR
;
A
#
# COMPACT_ATOMS: atom_id res chain seq x y z
N MET A 1 -36.31 62.87 4.75
CA MET A 1 -35.43 63.67 5.65
C MET A 1 -35.99 63.58 7.05
N HIS A 2 -35.34 62.82 7.95
CA HIS A 2 -35.08 63.17 9.35
C HIS A 2 -34.24 62.04 9.96
N VAL A 3 -33.05 62.46 10.39
CA VAL A 3 -31.98 61.70 11.03
C VAL A 3 -32.37 61.50 12.50
N PHE A 4 -32.13 60.33 13.08
CA PHE A 4 -32.01 60.21 14.54
C PHE A 4 -30.72 59.50 14.91
N GLN A 5 -29.86 60.25 15.60
CA GLN A 5 -28.55 59.89 16.08
C GLN A 5 -28.60 58.93 17.28
N GLN A 6 -27.63 58.02 17.25
CA GLN A 6 -26.91 57.31 18.32
C GLN A 6 -27.36 57.44 19.79
N LEU A 7 -27.48 56.27 20.44
CA LEU A 7 -27.07 56.08 21.83
C LEU A 7 -26.04 54.94 21.92
N ILE A 8 -24.94 55.26 22.60
CA ILE A 8 -23.77 54.42 22.85
C ILE A 8 -24.11 53.46 24.01
N GLY A 9 -24.04 52.15 23.76
CA GLY A 9 -24.05 51.12 24.78
C GLY A 9 -22.73 50.34 24.76
N ARG A 10 -21.84 50.62 25.72
CA ARG A 10 -20.64 49.83 26.01
C ARG A 10 -21.06 48.58 26.79
N SER A 11 -20.70 47.39 26.32
CA SER A 11 -19.80 46.44 27.04
C SER A 11 -19.93 44.98 26.58
N LEU A 12 -18.74 44.38 26.43
CA LEU A 12 -18.41 42.94 26.48
C LEU A 12 -19.03 42.03 25.40
N ALA A 13 -18.51 42.15 24.18
CA ALA A 13 -18.60 41.06 23.21
C ALA A 13 -17.73 39.88 23.68
N ILE A 14 -18.42 38.79 23.95
CA ILE A 14 -17.98 37.43 24.22
C ILE A 14 -16.92 36.99 23.19
N GLY A 15 -15.66 36.90 23.63
CA GLY A 15 -14.58 36.31 22.84
C GLY A 15 -14.42 34.82 23.16
N VAL A 16 -15.39 33.99 22.73
CA VAL A 16 -15.16 32.54 22.70
C VAL A 16 -14.17 32.28 21.57
N LEU A 17 -12.90 32.08 21.91
CA LEU A 17 -11.94 31.41 21.03
C LEU A 17 -12.45 29.97 20.85
N GLY A 18 -13.25 29.77 19.80
CA GLY A 18 -13.50 28.43 19.28
C GLY A 18 -12.18 27.90 18.74
N LEU A 19 -11.56 26.98 19.48
CA LEU A 19 -10.59 26.04 18.92
C LEU A 19 -11.35 25.20 17.89
N ILE A 20 -11.41 25.67 16.66
CA ILE A 20 -11.84 24.85 15.52
C ILE A 20 -10.74 23.80 15.38
N ALA A 21 -10.98 22.61 15.92
CA ALA A 21 -10.20 21.44 15.57
C ALA A 21 -10.35 21.26 14.06
N LEU A 22 -9.32 21.65 13.31
CA LEU A 22 -9.24 21.35 11.89
C LEU A 22 -9.43 19.83 11.76
N PRO A 23 -10.33 19.35 10.88
CA PRO A 23 -10.48 17.93 10.67
C PRO A 23 -9.13 17.43 10.16
N ALA A 24 -8.47 16.59 10.96
CA ALA A 24 -7.33 15.83 10.49
C ALA A 24 -7.80 15.09 9.24
N SER A 25 -7.29 15.49 8.07
CA SER A 25 -7.64 14.85 6.81
C SER A 25 -7.24 13.39 6.96
N ALA A 26 -8.21 12.48 7.07
CA ALA A 26 -7.96 11.06 7.25
C ALA A 26 -7.16 10.56 6.04
N GLN A 27 -5.84 10.48 6.20
CA GLN A 27 -4.98 9.89 5.20
C GLN A 27 -5.26 8.38 5.20
N LEU A 28 -5.42 7.80 4.01
CA LEU A 28 -5.54 6.35 3.88
C LEU A 28 -4.34 5.69 4.54
N THR A 29 -4.61 4.80 5.47
CA THR A 29 -3.58 4.01 6.16
C THR A 29 -2.98 3.00 5.18
N ASP A 30 -1.71 2.63 5.39
CA ASP A 30 -1.08 1.57 4.59
C ASP A 30 -1.83 0.24 4.70
N THR A 31 -2.55 0.03 5.81
CA THR A 31 -3.49 -1.08 5.98
C THR A 31 -4.60 -1.12 4.94
N GLN A 32 -5.20 0.03 4.67
CA GLN A 32 -6.27 0.12 3.69
C GLN A 32 -5.74 -0.16 2.29
N VAL A 33 -4.57 0.40 1.95
CA VAL A 33 -3.90 0.13 0.66
C VAL A 33 -3.62 -1.35 0.49
N ASP A 34 -3.01 -2.01 1.48
CA ASP A 34 -2.69 -3.44 1.41
C ASP A 34 -3.93 -4.33 1.27
N ARG A 35 -5.03 -3.99 1.94
CA ARG A 35 -6.31 -4.70 1.79
C ARG A 35 -6.88 -4.55 0.38
N VAL A 36 -6.78 -3.37 -0.22
CA VAL A 36 -7.17 -3.16 -1.63
C VAL A 36 -6.29 -4.00 -2.56
N VAL A 37 -4.97 -3.98 -2.36
CA VAL A 37 -4.02 -4.77 -3.15
C VAL A 37 -4.35 -6.26 -3.07
N GLU A 38 -4.63 -6.77 -1.87
CA GLU A 38 -5.00 -8.17 -1.69
C GLU A 38 -6.37 -8.49 -2.31
N ALA A 39 -7.34 -7.59 -2.19
CA ALA A 39 -8.65 -7.74 -2.82
C ALA A 39 -8.55 -7.86 -4.34
N LEU A 40 -7.72 -7.03 -4.98
CA LEU A 40 -7.44 -7.11 -6.41
C LEU A 40 -6.79 -8.46 -6.77
N ARG A 41 -5.85 -8.94 -5.96
CA ARG A 41 -5.21 -10.25 -6.16
C ARG A 41 -6.23 -11.38 -6.16
N GLN A 42 -7.12 -11.39 -5.16
CA GLN A 42 -8.18 -12.39 -5.02
C GLN A 42 -9.17 -12.32 -6.19
N ALA A 43 -9.52 -11.10 -6.62
CA ALA A 43 -10.38 -10.88 -7.79
C ALA A 43 -9.74 -11.40 -9.08
N SER A 44 -8.42 -11.24 -9.21
CA SER A 44 -7.62 -11.59 -10.38
C SER A 44 -7.23 -13.07 -10.48
N LYS A 45 -7.67 -13.93 -9.54
CA LYS A 45 -7.46 -15.38 -9.68
C LYS A 45 -8.02 -15.86 -11.03
N PRO A 46 -7.17 -16.37 -11.94
CA PRO A 46 -7.59 -16.69 -13.29
C PRO A 46 -8.49 -17.92 -13.30
N GLU A 47 -9.55 -17.87 -14.10
CA GLU A 47 -10.45 -19.03 -14.31
C GLU A 47 -9.87 -20.04 -15.31
N LYS A 48 -8.93 -19.60 -16.14
CA LYS A 48 -8.27 -20.42 -17.17
C LYS A 48 -6.76 -20.19 -17.14
N PRO A 49 -5.93 -21.19 -17.46
CA PRO A 49 -4.50 -21.01 -17.59
C PRO A 49 -4.16 -20.10 -18.79
N ASN A 50 -2.94 -19.56 -18.80
CA ASN A 50 -2.34 -18.83 -19.93
C ASN A 50 -3.14 -17.60 -20.39
N THR A 51 -3.40 -16.67 -19.48
CA THR A 51 -4.11 -15.40 -19.77
C THR A 51 -3.27 -14.37 -20.54
N GLY A 52 -1.96 -14.62 -20.72
CA GLY A 52 -1.02 -13.62 -21.22
C GLY A 52 -0.71 -12.50 -20.21
N LEU A 53 -1.19 -12.65 -18.97
CA LEU A 53 -1.02 -11.71 -17.86
C LEU A 53 -0.06 -12.27 -16.82
N TYR A 54 0.60 -11.39 -16.09
CA TYR A 54 1.71 -11.74 -15.21
C TYR A 54 1.37 -11.49 -13.73
N SER A 55 1.96 -12.31 -12.87
CA SER A 55 1.76 -12.39 -11.42
C SER A 55 0.32 -12.77 -11.00
N ASP A 56 0.14 -12.94 -9.69
CA ASP A 56 -1.16 -13.14 -9.07
C ASP A 56 -2.17 -11.99 -9.34
N TRP A 57 -1.68 -10.80 -9.68
CA TRP A 57 -2.52 -9.63 -9.99
C TRP A 57 -2.92 -9.51 -11.45
N GLN A 58 -2.47 -10.44 -12.31
CA GLN A 58 -2.80 -10.47 -13.73
C GLN A 58 -2.51 -9.14 -14.44
N VAL A 59 -1.28 -8.64 -14.28
CA VAL A 59 -0.83 -7.37 -14.86
C VAL A 59 -0.46 -7.57 -16.33
N LYS A 60 -0.87 -6.64 -17.18
CA LYS A 60 -0.48 -6.62 -18.60
C LYS A 60 1.01 -6.31 -18.77
N PRO A 61 1.72 -6.96 -19.72
CA PRO A 61 3.16 -6.78 -19.90
C PRO A 61 3.58 -5.32 -20.12
N GLU A 62 2.80 -4.53 -20.88
CA GLU A 62 3.06 -3.12 -21.15
C GLU A 62 3.04 -2.24 -19.88
N ASN A 63 2.22 -2.60 -18.89
CA ASN A 63 2.15 -1.88 -17.63
C ASN A 63 3.36 -2.17 -16.74
N ILE A 64 3.91 -3.38 -16.81
CA ILE A 64 5.02 -3.81 -15.95
C ILE A 64 6.25 -2.93 -16.15
N THR A 65 6.64 -2.68 -17.40
CA THR A 65 7.80 -1.85 -17.72
C THR A 65 7.63 -0.44 -17.16
N ARG A 66 6.47 0.18 -17.41
CA ARG A 66 6.18 1.54 -16.95
C ARG A 66 6.13 1.62 -15.42
N TRP A 67 5.34 0.77 -14.78
CA TRP A 67 5.14 0.80 -13.33
C TRP A 67 6.40 0.44 -12.56
N SER A 68 7.22 -0.49 -13.06
CA SER A 68 8.49 -0.81 -12.42
C SER A 68 9.47 0.36 -12.45
N LYS A 69 9.51 1.13 -13.55
CA LYS A 69 10.30 2.37 -13.62
C LYS A 69 9.83 3.40 -12.61
N GLU A 70 8.53 3.67 -12.57
CA GLU A 70 7.92 4.68 -11.70
C GLU A 70 8.03 4.30 -10.21
N CYS A 71 7.72 3.04 -9.86
CA CYS A 71 7.62 2.58 -8.47
C CYS A 71 8.83 1.81 -7.93
N GLY A 72 9.66 1.24 -8.80
CA GLY A 72 10.88 0.49 -8.46
C GLY A 72 12.18 1.22 -8.84
N GLY A 73 12.07 2.31 -9.60
CA GLY A 73 13.20 3.11 -10.07
C GLY A 73 14.06 2.40 -11.12
N ARG A 74 13.57 1.32 -11.74
CA ARG A 74 14.17 0.66 -12.91
C ARG A 74 13.10 -0.12 -13.65
N GLU A 75 13.26 -0.23 -14.96
CA GLU A 75 12.43 -1.12 -15.77
C GLU A 75 12.77 -2.59 -15.45
N ILE A 76 11.74 -3.43 -15.32
CA ILE A 76 11.90 -4.89 -15.18
C ILE A 76 11.06 -5.61 -16.24
N SER A 77 11.48 -6.81 -16.63
CA SER A 77 10.75 -7.60 -17.62
C SER A 77 9.48 -8.25 -17.03
N PRO A 78 8.49 -8.59 -17.86
CA PRO A 78 7.32 -9.37 -17.40
C PRO A 78 7.70 -10.70 -16.73
N THR A 79 8.71 -11.39 -17.25
CA THR A 79 9.22 -12.64 -16.66
C THR A 79 9.84 -12.42 -15.29
N GLU A 80 10.61 -11.34 -15.11
CA GLU A 80 11.19 -10.98 -13.80
C GLU A 80 10.08 -10.61 -12.81
N PHE A 81 9.08 -9.85 -13.26
CA PHE A 81 7.91 -9.49 -12.45
C PHE A 81 7.12 -10.73 -12.00
N GLN A 82 6.91 -11.71 -12.89
CA GLN A 82 6.25 -12.98 -12.56
C GLN A 82 7.07 -13.85 -11.59
N ALA A 83 8.39 -13.87 -11.76
CA ALA A 83 9.27 -14.71 -10.94
C ALA A 83 9.45 -14.17 -9.52
N ASN A 84 9.15 -12.89 -9.28
CA ASN A 84 9.39 -12.23 -8.00
C ASN A 84 8.10 -11.63 -7.43
N ALA A 85 7.33 -12.47 -6.73
CA ALA A 85 6.05 -12.08 -6.12
C ALA A 85 6.18 -10.90 -5.14
N GLY A 86 7.32 -10.78 -4.43
CA GLY A 86 7.59 -9.65 -3.56
C GLY A 86 7.68 -8.34 -4.34
N THR A 87 8.53 -8.32 -5.38
CA THR A 87 8.70 -7.15 -6.25
C THR A 87 7.39 -6.79 -6.95
N ALA A 88 6.66 -7.79 -7.47
CA ALA A 88 5.34 -7.58 -8.06
C ALA A 88 4.39 -6.90 -7.09
N ARG A 89 4.26 -7.43 -5.86
CA ARG A 89 3.43 -6.83 -4.82
C ARG A 89 3.86 -5.39 -4.50
N SER A 90 5.16 -5.12 -4.38
CA SER A 90 5.64 -3.76 -4.05
C SER A 90 5.27 -2.73 -5.12
N ILE A 91 5.43 -3.10 -6.40
CA ILE A 91 5.06 -2.25 -7.53
C ILE A 91 3.54 -2.05 -7.57
N VAL A 92 2.76 -3.12 -7.42
CA VAL A 92 1.29 -3.05 -7.38
C VAL A 92 0.82 -2.18 -6.22
N THR A 93 1.37 -2.36 -5.02
CA THR A 93 1.04 -1.53 -3.85
C THR A 93 1.34 -0.06 -4.09
N CYS A 94 2.45 0.27 -4.76
CA CYS A 94 2.78 1.65 -5.12
C CYS A 94 1.73 2.26 -6.05
N VAL A 95 1.42 1.62 -7.18
CA VAL A 95 0.44 2.17 -8.14
C VAL A 95 -0.97 2.23 -7.56
N VAL A 96 -1.38 1.22 -6.79
CA VAL A 96 -2.70 1.20 -6.13
C VAL A 96 -2.80 2.31 -5.10
N ARG A 97 -1.74 2.58 -4.33
CA ARG A 97 -1.72 3.69 -3.37
C ARG A 97 -1.98 5.03 -4.06
N ASP A 98 -1.34 5.26 -5.21
CA ASP A 98 -1.46 6.52 -5.93
C ASP A 98 -2.86 6.72 -6.50
N VAL A 99 -3.46 5.68 -7.09
CA VAL A 99 -4.84 5.72 -7.57
C VAL A 99 -5.81 5.92 -6.41
N LEU A 100 -5.67 5.13 -5.33
CA LEU A 100 -6.57 5.22 -4.17
C LEU A 100 -6.51 6.60 -3.51
N LYS A 101 -5.34 7.24 -3.44
CA LYS A 101 -5.17 8.62 -2.96
C LYS A 101 -5.91 9.64 -3.83
N GLN A 102 -5.92 9.45 -5.15
CA GLN A 102 -6.66 10.32 -6.07
C GLN A 102 -8.17 10.14 -5.91
N GLU A 103 -8.63 8.88 -5.85
CA GLU A 103 -10.05 8.55 -5.74
C GLU A 103 -10.66 8.95 -4.39
N ALA A 104 -9.97 8.70 -3.27
CA ALA A 104 -10.48 9.02 -1.94
C ALA A 104 -10.68 10.53 -1.72
N LYS A 105 -9.81 11.37 -2.31
CA LYS A 105 -9.96 12.83 -2.32
C LYS A 105 -11.20 13.27 -3.10
N ALA A 106 -11.53 12.58 -4.19
CA ALA A 106 -12.64 12.94 -5.07
C ALA A 106 -14.02 12.60 -4.48
N ILE A 107 -14.13 11.65 -3.55
CA ILE A 107 -15.40 11.08 -3.07
C ILE A 107 -15.66 11.25 -1.57
N GLY A 108 -14.89 12.08 -0.87
CA GLY A 108 -15.11 12.38 0.55
C GLY A 108 -14.91 11.17 1.47
N ASN A 109 -13.88 10.36 1.23
CA ASN A 109 -13.49 9.20 2.05
C ASN A 109 -14.49 8.03 2.11
N ASN A 110 -15.40 7.88 1.14
CA ASN A 110 -16.20 6.65 1.03
C ASN A 110 -15.34 5.49 0.51
N GLU A 111 -14.85 4.67 1.45
CA GLU A 111 -13.94 3.57 1.21
C GLU A 111 -14.49 2.49 0.27
N THR A 112 -15.77 2.14 0.39
CA THR A 112 -16.44 1.17 -0.51
C THR A 112 -16.38 1.65 -1.96
N ILE A 113 -16.74 2.91 -2.20
CA ILE A 113 -16.69 3.49 -3.55
C ILE A 113 -15.24 3.60 -4.03
N ALA A 114 -14.29 3.94 -3.15
CA ALA A 114 -12.86 3.99 -3.49
C ALA A 114 -12.36 2.62 -4.00
N VAL A 115 -12.70 1.54 -3.29
CA VAL A 115 -12.33 0.17 -3.67
C VAL A 115 -12.93 -0.20 -5.03
N GLN A 116 -14.21 0.11 -5.26
CA GLN A 116 -14.88 -0.16 -6.53
C GLN A 116 -14.23 0.61 -7.69
N ARG A 117 -13.89 1.89 -7.49
CA ARG A 117 -13.23 2.75 -8.47
C ARG A 117 -11.81 2.29 -8.78
N VAL A 118 -11.05 1.85 -7.78
CA VAL A 118 -9.73 1.23 -8.00
C VAL A 118 -9.86 -0.08 -8.78
N ALA A 119 -10.84 -0.94 -8.46
CA ALA A 119 -11.08 -2.17 -9.21
C ALA A 119 -11.49 -1.91 -10.67
N ALA A 120 -12.28 -0.87 -10.91
CA ALA A 120 -12.65 -0.45 -12.26
C ALA A 120 -11.45 0.09 -13.06
N TRP A 121 -10.63 0.92 -12.41
CA TRP A 121 -9.37 1.40 -12.97
C TRP A 121 -8.43 0.24 -13.28
N TRP A 122 -8.36 -0.78 -12.42
CA TRP A 122 -7.53 -1.96 -12.65
C TRP A 122 -7.91 -2.69 -13.96
N MET A 123 -9.21 -2.85 -14.19
CA MET A 123 -9.73 -3.55 -15.38
C MET A 123 -9.68 -2.72 -16.66
N THR A 124 -9.87 -1.40 -16.56
CA THR A 124 -10.19 -0.56 -17.72
C THR A 124 -9.30 0.66 -17.90
N GLY A 125 -8.50 1.00 -16.90
CA GLY A 125 -7.78 2.28 -16.81
C GLY A 125 -8.67 3.47 -16.44
N ASP A 126 -9.98 3.28 -16.25
CA ASP A 126 -10.96 4.33 -15.98
C ASP A 126 -11.75 4.02 -14.69
N SER A 127 -11.52 4.83 -13.66
CA SER A 127 -12.16 4.66 -12.36
C SER A 127 -13.65 5.00 -12.35
N ALA A 128 -14.12 5.80 -13.32
CA ALA A 128 -15.53 6.19 -13.43
C ALA A 128 -16.42 5.02 -13.89
N LYS A 129 -15.85 3.96 -14.47
CA LYS A 129 -16.57 2.77 -14.96
C LYS A 129 -16.92 1.75 -13.87
N TYR A 130 -16.83 2.10 -12.60
CA TYR A 130 -17.06 1.16 -11.49
C TYR A 130 -18.47 0.54 -11.43
N ASN A 131 -19.44 1.12 -12.14
CA ASN A 131 -20.80 0.62 -12.30
C ASN A 131 -21.08 -0.01 -13.67
N ALA A 132 -20.08 -0.14 -14.55
CA ALA A 132 -20.23 -0.74 -15.87
C ALA A 132 -20.51 -2.24 -15.77
N ARG A 133 -21.49 -2.73 -16.54
CA ARG A 133 -22.00 -4.12 -16.43
C ARG A 133 -20.93 -5.14 -16.80
N GLU A 134 -20.07 -4.83 -17.77
CA GLU A 134 -19.06 -5.72 -18.32
C GLU A 134 -17.99 -6.10 -17.30
N ILE A 135 -17.68 -5.19 -16.37
CA ILE A 135 -16.66 -5.40 -15.31
C ILE A 135 -17.27 -5.61 -13.92
N ALA A 136 -18.60 -5.55 -13.80
CA ALA A 136 -19.31 -5.71 -12.53
C ALA A 136 -18.92 -7.00 -11.78
N PRO A 137 -18.74 -8.17 -12.44
CA PRO A 137 -18.30 -9.38 -11.73
C PRO A 137 -16.93 -9.20 -11.04
N TYR A 138 -15.97 -8.56 -11.71
CA TYR A 138 -14.64 -8.31 -11.14
C TYR A 138 -14.71 -7.31 -9.98
N VAL A 139 -15.42 -6.19 -10.17
CA VAL A 139 -15.58 -5.15 -9.16
C VAL A 139 -16.25 -5.69 -7.90
N GLN A 140 -17.30 -6.51 -8.05
CA GLN A 140 -17.99 -7.15 -6.93
C GLN A 140 -17.10 -8.14 -6.19
N LYS A 141 -16.32 -8.96 -6.91
CA LYS A 141 -15.38 -9.92 -6.32
C LYS A 141 -14.29 -9.19 -5.51
N ALA A 142 -13.74 -8.10 -6.04
CA ALA A 142 -12.77 -7.26 -5.33
C ALA A 142 -13.40 -6.63 -4.09
N LEU A 143 -14.58 -6.02 -4.19
CA LEU A 143 -15.25 -5.42 -3.04
C LEU A 143 -15.55 -6.45 -1.95
N LYS A 144 -16.04 -7.64 -2.32
CA LYS A 144 -16.30 -8.73 -1.36
C LYS A 144 -15.02 -9.16 -0.65
N ALA A 145 -13.93 -9.36 -1.40
CA ALA A 145 -12.63 -9.72 -0.83
C ALA A 145 -12.11 -8.64 0.14
N TYR A 146 -12.28 -7.37 -0.21
CA TYR A 146 -11.94 -6.23 0.64
C TYR A 146 -12.71 -6.24 1.96
N GLN A 147 -14.02 -6.45 1.89
CA GLN A 147 -14.91 -6.48 3.06
C GLN A 147 -14.59 -7.65 3.98
N THR A 148 -14.34 -8.85 3.44
CA THR A 148 -13.91 -10.01 4.24
C THR A 148 -12.62 -9.72 4.99
N ALA A 149 -11.61 -9.14 4.32
CA ALA A 149 -10.34 -8.75 4.95
C ALA A 149 -10.46 -7.58 5.93
N SER A 150 -11.56 -6.81 5.88
CA SER A 150 -11.83 -5.70 6.79
C SER A 150 -12.63 -6.13 8.03
N GLY A 151 -13.41 -7.22 7.92
CA GLY A 151 -14.17 -7.82 9.03
C GLY A 151 -13.35 -8.78 9.89
N GLU A 152 -12.26 -9.33 9.36
CA GLU A 152 -11.25 -10.05 10.15
C GLU A 152 -10.41 -9.04 10.94
N LYS A 153 -10.45 -9.10 12.28
CA LYS A 153 -9.37 -8.55 13.10
C LYS A 153 -8.08 -9.21 12.58
N PRO A 154 -6.98 -8.45 12.34
CA PRO A 154 -5.71 -9.07 12.02
C PRO A 154 -5.43 -10.12 13.09
N THR A 155 -5.44 -11.40 12.72
CA THR A 155 -4.94 -12.42 13.63
C THR A 155 -3.49 -12.03 13.95
N ALA A 156 -3.08 -12.24 15.19
CA ALA A 156 -1.84 -11.70 15.77
C ALA A 156 -0.53 -12.20 15.13
N LYS A 157 -0.53 -12.66 13.86
CA LYS A 157 0.62 -13.29 13.21
C LYS A 157 1.06 -12.71 11.86
N GLN A 158 0.45 -11.65 11.30
CA GLN A 158 1.08 -10.92 10.18
C GLN A 158 0.85 -9.40 10.24
N THR A 159 1.65 -8.74 11.07
CA THR A 159 1.83 -7.27 11.07
C THR A 159 2.50 -6.76 9.79
N PHE A 160 2.36 -5.47 9.44
CA PHE A 160 3.09 -4.86 8.30
C PHE A 160 4.59 -5.06 8.45
N TYR A 161 5.07 -4.89 9.68
CA TYR A 161 6.42 -5.23 10.10
C TYR A 161 6.80 -6.66 9.66
N GLU A 162 6.04 -7.68 10.02
CA GLU A 162 6.37 -9.07 9.64
C GLU A 162 6.38 -9.29 8.13
N ARG A 163 5.47 -8.65 7.39
CA ARG A 163 5.45 -8.74 5.92
C ARG A 163 6.65 -8.07 5.28
N TYR A 164 6.98 -6.85 5.69
CA TYR A 164 8.12 -6.11 5.17
C TYR A 164 9.44 -6.76 5.56
N MET A 165 9.55 -7.29 6.79
CA MET A 165 10.73 -8.06 7.20
C MET A 165 10.90 -9.33 6.35
N ASN A 166 9.85 -10.11 6.14
CA ASN A 166 9.93 -11.31 5.29
C ASN A 166 10.34 -10.94 3.85
N ALA A 167 9.69 -9.94 3.25
CA ALA A 167 10.00 -9.50 1.89
C ALA A 167 11.43 -8.96 1.75
N GLY A 168 11.93 -8.27 2.77
CA GLY A 168 13.31 -7.80 2.83
C GLY A 168 14.32 -8.94 2.85
N TYR A 169 14.09 -9.97 3.68
CA TYR A 169 14.95 -11.15 3.70
C TYR A 169 14.89 -11.95 2.40
N ASP A 170 13.72 -12.10 1.78
CA ASP A 170 13.60 -12.74 0.46
C ASP A 170 14.39 -11.97 -0.60
N ALA A 171 14.40 -10.64 -0.55
CA ALA A 171 15.20 -9.82 -1.45
C ALA A 171 16.71 -9.97 -1.21
N VAL A 172 17.14 -10.14 0.06
CA VAL A 172 18.53 -10.49 0.40
C VAL A 172 18.93 -11.81 -0.24
N GLN A 173 18.09 -12.86 -0.17
CA GLN A 173 18.36 -14.16 -0.79
C GLN A 173 18.58 -14.05 -2.30
N ARG A 174 17.77 -13.20 -2.94
CA ARG A 174 17.87 -12.93 -4.37
C ARG A 174 19.01 -11.98 -4.73
N LYS A 175 19.82 -11.53 -3.76
CA LYS A 175 20.88 -10.52 -3.91
C LYS A 175 20.37 -9.17 -4.43
N ASP A 176 19.06 -8.90 -4.31
CA ASP A 176 18.45 -7.63 -4.66
C ASP A 176 18.53 -6.68 -3.46
N GLN A 177 19.73 -6.13 -3.24
CA GLN A 177 20.01 -5.24 -2.10
C GLN A 177 19.12 -3.99 -2.10
N LYS A 178 18.76 -3.47 -3.28
CA LYS A 178 17.91 -2.28 -3.41
C LYS A 178 16.49 -2.57 -2.93
N ALA A 179 15.90 -3.68 -3.38
CA ALA A 179 14.59 -4.10 -2.90
C ALA A 179 14.62 -4.44 -1.40
N ALA A 180 15.67 -5.12 -0.94
CA ALA A 180 15.85 -5.45 0.48
C ALA A 180 15.85 -4.19 1.36
N ARG A 181 16.63 -3.17 0.99
CA ARG A 181 16.69 -1.89 1.70
C ARG A 181 15.32 -1.22 1.75
N LEU A 182 14.61 -1.18 0.61
CA LEU A 182 13.28 -0.60 0.54
C LEU A 182 12.29 -1.30 1.50
N TYR A 183 12.28 -2.63 1.54
CA TYR A 183 11.39 -3.37 2.43
C TYR A 183 11.74 -3.15 3.90
N PHE A 184 13.02 -3.23 4.28
CA PHE A 184 13.40 -2.96 5.66
C PHE A 184 13.13 -1.51 6.08
N GLN A 185 13.24 -0.54 5.16
CA GLN A 185 12.86 0.84 5.43
C GLN A 185 11.35 0.95 5.74
N ARG A 186 10.51 0.27 4.95
CA ARG A 186 9.05 0.20 5.23
C ARG A 186 8.74 -0.52 6.54
N ALA A 187 9.56 -1.49 6.96
CA ALA A 187 9.43 -2.11 8.27
C ALA A 187 9.74 -1.12 9.41
N LEU A 188 10.68 -0.18 9.21
CA LEU A 188 10.98 0.89 10.15
C LEU A 188 9.92 1.99 10.17
N ASP A 189 9.25 2.25 9.05
CA ASP A 189 8.11 3.19 9.06
C ASP A 189 6.99 2.69 10.01
N GLU A 190 6.80 1.37 10.08
CA GLU A 190 5.87 0.73 11.03
C GLU A 190 6.45 0.64 12.45
N ARG A 191 7.75 0.33 12.59
CA ARG A 191 8.45 0.20 13.88
C ARG A 191 9.79 0.94 13.87
N PRO A 192 9.81 2.26 14.14
CA PRO A 192 11.00 3.10 13.94
C PRO A 192 12.24 2.72 14.73
N GLN A 193 12.07 1.99 15.83
CA GLN A 193 13.16 1.56 16.72
C GLN A 193 13.44 0.05 16.67
N ASP A 194 12.86 -0.66 15.69
CA ASP A 194 13.03 -2.10 15.59
C ASP A 194 14.48 -2.45 15.25
N GLN A 195 15.12 -3.17 16.16
CA GLN A 195 16.53 -3.50 16.06
C GLN A 195 16.82 -4.48 14.92
N PHE A 196 15.86 -5.32 14.53
CA PHE A 196 16.04 -6.29 13.46
C PHE A 196 16.02 -5.61 12.10
N ALA A 197 15.07 -4.70 11.85
CA ALA A 197 15.00 -3.94 10.61
C ALA A 197 16.20 -3.00 10.44
N LEU A 198 16.62 -2.31 11.51
CA LEU A 198 17.86 -1.50 11.52
C LEU A 198 19.08 -2.35 11.22
N GLN A 199 19.21 -3.52 11.86
CA GLN A 199 20.34 -4.42 11.62
C GLN A 199 20.35 -4.96 10.19
N ALA A 200 19.18 -5.30 9.65
CA ALA A 200 19.06 -5.80 8.29
C ALA A 200 19.51 -4.76 7.25
N ILE A 201 19.17 -3.48 7.44
CA ILE A 201 19.69 -2.38 6.60
C ILE A 201 21.20 -2.22 6.75
N ARG A 202 21.73 -2.23 7.98
CA ARG A 202 23.19 -2.16 8.21
C ARG A 202 23.94 -3.27 7.49
N ASN A 203 23.42 -4.49 7.52
CA ASN A 203 24.03 -5.66 6.87
C ASN A 203 24.03 -5.55 5.33
N LEU A 204 23.15 -4.73 4.74
CA LEU A 204 23.18 -4.45 3.30
C LEU A 204 24.33 -3.51 2.91
N ASP A 205 24.74 -2.63 3.81
CA ASP A 205 25.81 -1.64 3.59
C ASP A 205 27.22 -2.17 3.89
N THR A 206 27.34 -3.28 4.61
CA THR A 206 28.65 -3.89 4.88
C THR A 206 29.21 -4.60 3.65
N PRO A 207 30.38 -4.21 3.12
CA PRO A 207 31.05 -4.95 2.06
C PRO A 207 31.40 -6.35 2.58
N LYS A 208 31.13 -7.39 1.78
CA LYS A 208 31.42 -8.78 2.10
C LYS A 208 32.94 -8.97 2.24
N ARG A 209 33.48 -8.78 3.44
CA ARG A 209 34.89 -9.06 3.76
C ARG A 209 35.00 -10.51 4.22
N ASP A 210 35.79 -11.25 3.44
CA ASP A 210 36.29 -12.62 3.56
C ASP A 210 35.64 -13.62 4.53
N SER A 211 35.29 -14.75 3.91
CA SER A 211 34.80 -16.00 4.46
C SER A 211 35.74 -16.62 5.50
N SER A 212 35.77 -16.08 6.71
CA SER A 212 36.12 -16.87 7.88
C SER A 212 35.42 -16.32 9.11
N ARG A 213 34.58 -17.16 9.72
CA ARG A 213 33.91 -16.93 11.01
C ARG A 213 32.70 -15.96 10.96
N SER A 214 31.60 -16.40 10.35
CA SER A 214 30.23 -16.05 10.77
C SER A 214 29.28 -17.04 10.11
N THR A 215 28.46 -17.72 10.92
CA THR A 215 27.33 -18.50 10.42
C THR A 215 26.50 -17.63 9.48
N PRO A 216 26.23 -18.06 8.23
CA PRO A 216 25.38 -17.31 7.32
C PRO A 216 23.95 -17.36 7.89
N ILE A 217 23.54 -16.32 8.60
CA ILE A 217 22.16 -16.16 9.06
C ILE A 217 21.34 -15.73 7.83
N THR A 218 21.07 -16.74 7.03
CA THR A 218 20.23 -16.76 5.83
C THR A 218 18.77 -16.95 6.25
N GLU A 219 18.50 -16.98 7.55
CA GLU A 219 17.28 -17.51 8.15
C GLU A 219 16.68 -16.51 9.14
N LYS A 220 15.36 -16.36 9.07
CA LYS A 220 14.56 -15.51 9.94
C LYS A 220 14.76 -15.94 11.41
N PRO A 221 15.09 -15.02 12.34
CA PRO A 221 15.15 -15.36 13.75
C PRO A 221 13.78 -15.87 14.23
N THR A 222 13.74 -17.07 14.81
CA THR A 222 12.55 -17.62 15.46
C THR A 222 12.17 -16.74 16.64
N GLN A 223 10.95 -16.19 16.63
CA GLN A 223 10.42 -15.44 17.78
C GLN A 223 10.36 -16.34 19.02
N PRO A 224 10.78 -15.86 20.20
CA PRO A 224 10.49 -16.57 21.44
C PRO A 224 8.98 -16.52 21.69
N ASN A 225 8.39 -17.69 21.95
CA ASN A 225 7.01 -17.81 22.41
C ASN A 225 6.78 -16.87 23.60
N ARG A 226 5.73 -16.06 23.52
CA ARG A 226 5.09 -15.41 24.66
C ARG A 226 3.64 -15.86 24.73
#